data_AF-A0A1I6HA84-F1
#
_entry.id   AF-A0A1I6HA84-F1
#
_cell.length_a   1.000
_cell.length_b   1.000
_cell.length_c   1.000
_cell.angle_alpha   90.00
_cell.angle_beta   90.00
_cell.angle_gamma   90.00
#
_symmetry.space_group_name_H-M   'P 1'
#
loop_
_entity.id
_entity.type
_entity.pdbx_description
1 polymer ?
#
loop_
_entity_poly.entity_id
_entity_poly.type
_entity_poly.pdbx_seq_one_letter_code
_entity_poly.pdbx_strand_id
1 'polypeptide(L)' 'MNYQYCKVGASTPPAKGVEGVRVLENRYREFKMKAEKAVASQNPLKDFFEGKARSMQRLIQECA' A
#
# COMPACT_ATOMS: atom_id res chain seq x y z
N MET A 1 28.48 21.79 4.46
CA MET A 1 27.02 21.85 4.33
C MET A 1 26.62 21.06 3.09
N ASN A 2 25.94 19.92 3.24
CA ASN A 2 25.48 19.10 2.13
C ASN A 2 24.10 19.57 1.69
N TYR A 3 24.01 20.19 0.51
CA TYR A 3 22.74 20.64 -0.05
C TYR A 3 21.98 19.44 -0.63
N GLN A 4 21.09 18.84 0.15
CA GLN A 4 20.12 17.87 -0.37
C GLN A 4 19.00 18.62 -1.07
N TYR A 5 19.08 18.69 -2.39
CA TYR A 5 18.00 19.18 -3.23
C TYR A 5 16.89 18.13 -3.28
N CYS A 6 15.79 18.35 -2.55
CA CYS A 6 14.55 17.63 -2.80
C CYS A 6 14.06 18.02 -4.20
N LYS A 7 14.17 17.11 -5.18
CA LYS A 7 13.60 17.28 -6.52
C LYS A 7 12.07 17.26 -6.41
N VAL A 8 11.48 18.43 -6.18
CA VAL A 8 10.03 18.63 -6.25
C VAL A 8 9.59 18.37 -7.69
N GLY A 9 8.78 17.34 -7.91
CA GLY A 9 8.31 16.94 -9.24
C GLY A 9 8.85 15.59 -9.75
N ALA A 10 9.72 14.91 -9.00
CA ALA A 10 10.01 13.51 -9.29
C ALA A 10 8.79 12.65 -8.94
N SER A 11 7.93 12.35 -9.92
CA SER A 11 7.02 11.22 -9.83
C SER A 11 7.87 9.96 -9.99
N THR A 12 8.60 9.58 -8.94
CA THR A 12 9.22 8.26 -8.91
C THR A 12 8.08 7.29 -9.15
N PRO A 13 8.03 6.58 -10.30
CA PRO A 13 6.98 5.61 -10.51
C PRO A 13 7.03 4.67 -9.31
N PRO A 14 5.91 4.33 -8.66
CA PRO A 14 5.93 3.30 -7.62
C PRO A 14 6.65 2.11 -8.25
N ALA A 15 7.82 1.79 -7.68
CA ALA A 15 8.99 1.31 -8.40
C ALA A 15 8.69 0.31 -9.53
N LYS A 16 9.15 0.59 -10.76
CA LYS A 16 9.13 -0.42 -11.82
C LYS A 16 10.03 -1.58 -11.40
N GLY A 17 9.45 -2.77 -11.18
CA GLY A 17 10.16 -4.00 -10.82
C GLY A 17 9.83 -4.54 -9.42
N VAL A 18 10.61 -5.54 -8.99
CA VAL A 18 10.42 -6.32 -7.73
C VAL A 18 10.22 -5.44 -6.49
N GLU A 19 10.85 -4.26 -6.46
CA GLU A 19 10.74 -3.33 -5.35
C GLU A 19 9.34 -2.71 -5.22
N GLY A 20 8.66 -2.42 -6.35
CA GLY A 20 7.30 -1.88 -6.35
C GLY A 20 6.27 -2.92 -5.89
N VAL A 21 6.43 -4.17 -6.35
CA VAL A 21 5.60 -5.30 -5.92
C VAL A 21 5.75 -5.51 -4.41
N ARG A 22 6.97 -5.49 -3.87
CA ARG A 22 7.22 -5.63 -2.43
C ARG A 22 6.56 -4.52 -1.61
N VAL A 23 6.58 -3.28 -2.10
CA VAL A 23 5.87 -2.15 -1.45
C VAL A 23 4.37 -2.40 -1.44
N LEU A 24 3.78 -2.85 -2.55
CA LEU A 24 2.36 -3.18 -2.65
C LEU A 24 1.98 -4.35 -1.73
N GLU A 25 2.80 -5.40 -1.64
CA GLU A 25 2.58 -6.53 -0.74
C GLU A 25 2.61 -6.13 0.73
N ASN A 26 3.58 -5.31 1.13
CA ASN A 26 3.65 -4.78 2.50
C ASN A 26 2.39 -3.97 2.82
N ARG A 27 1.95 -3.13 1.89
CA ARG A 27 0.77 -2.29 2.07
C ARG A 27 -0.52 -3.11 2.11
N TYR A 28 -0.62 -4.17 1.30
CA TYR A 28 -1.69 -5.15 1.36
C TYR A 28 -1.78 -5.82 2.74
N ARG A 29 -0.65 -6.30 3.29
CA ARG A 29 -0.60 -6.90 4.64
C ARG A 29 -1.04 -5.92 5.72
N GLU A 30 -0.60 -4.67 5.66
CA GLU A 30 -1.03 -3.62 6.60
C GLU A 30 -2.55 -3.41 6.57
N PHE A 31 -3.15 -3.31 5.38
CA PHE A 31 -4.60 -3.11 5.25
C PHE A 31 -5.39 -4.34 5.70
N LYS A 32 -4.92 -5.54 5.39
CA LYS A 32 -5.54 -6.79 5.85
C LYS A 32 -5.54 -6.89 7.38
N MET A 33 -4.40 -6.63 8.02
CA MET A 33 -4.30 -6.61 9.49
C MET A 33 -5.21 -5.54 10.10
N LYS A 34 -5.32 -4.36 9.49
CA LYS A 34 -6.24 -3.31 9.97
C LYS A 34 -7.70 -3.70 9.80
N ALA A 35 -8.06 -4.40 8.73
CA ALA A 35 -9.40 -4.96 8.55
C ALA A 35 -9.73 -5.99 9.64
N GLU A 36 -8.82 -6.91 9.94
CA GLU A 36 -8.98 -7.89 11.02
C GLU A 36 -9.16 -7.23 12.38
N LYS A 37 -8.35 -6.21 12.70
CA LYS A 37 -8.52 -5.41 13.92
C LYS A 37 -9.85 -4.64 13.94
N ALA A 38 -10.29 -4.13 12.80
CA ALA A 38 -11.57 -3.44 12.68
C ALA A 38 -12.75 -4.38 12.91
N VAL A 39 -12.69 -5.63 12.41
CA VAL A 39 -13.66 -6.68 12.73
C VAL A 39 -13.71 -6.94 14.23
N ALA A 40 -12.55 -7.15 14.87
CA ALA A 40 -12.46 -7.45 16.29
C ALA A 40 -12.98 -6.32 17.20
N SER A 41 -12.88 -5.07 16.74
CA SER A 41 -13.30 -3.87 17.48
C SER A 41 -14.67 -3.32 17.04
N GLN A 42 -15.40 -4.02 16.16
CA GLN A 42 -16.66 -3.54 15.56
C GLN A 42 -16.53 -2.13 14.94
N ASN A 43 -15.36 -1.82 14.40
CA ASN A 43 -15.05 -0.51 13.85
C ASN A 43 -15.73 -0.34 12.47
N PRO A 44 -16.43 0.78 12.21
CA PRO A 44 -17.12 1.03 10.95
C PRO A 44 -16.19 1.11 9.73
N LEU A 45 -14.87 1.26 9.94
CA LEU A 45 -13.87 1.31 8.88
C LEU A 45 -13.46 -0.07 8.34
N LYS A 46 -14.06 -1.16 8.83
CA LYS A 46 -13.81 -2.52 8.32
C LYS A 46 -13.88 -2.57 6.79
N ASP A 47 -14.99 -2.14 6.22
CA ASP A 47 -15.25 -2.24 4.78
C ASP A 47 -14.29 -1.40 3.96
N PHE A 48 -13.85 -0.26 4.53
CA PHE A 48 -12.82 0.59 3.93
C PHE A 48 -11.48 -0.14 3.84
N PHE A 49 -11.01 -0.74 4.96
CA PHE A 49 -9.73 -1.44 4.98
C PHE A 49 -9.75 -2.69 4.10
N GLU A 50 -10.86 -3.44 4.08
CA GLU A 50 -11.03 -4.56 3.16
C GLU A 50 -11.04 -4.12 1.70
N GLY A 51 -11.75 -3.03 1.37
CA GLY A 51 -11.77 -2.48 0.01
C GLY A 51 -10.38 -2.06 -0.48
N LYS A 52 -9.57 -1.45 0.40
CA LYS A 52 -8.18 -1.11 0.09
C LYS A 52 -7.30 -2.34 -0.07
N ALA A 53 -7.44 -3.36 0.77
CA ALA A 53 -6.72 -4.62 0.62
C ALA A 53 -7.03 -5.30 -0.72
N ARG A 54 -8.32 -5.40 -1.11
CA ARG A 54 -8.73 -5.96 -2.40
C ARG A 54 -8.14 -5.19 -3.59
N SER A 55 -8.12 -3.86 -3.51
CA SER A 55 -7.56 -3.01 -4.57
C SER A 55 -6.05 -3.26 -4.75
N MET A 56 -5.32 -3.41 -3.64
CA MET A 56 -3.88 -3.71 -3.70
C MET A 56 -3.58 -5.12 -4.17
N GLN A 57 -4.42 -6.09 -3.82
CA GLN A 57 -4.31 -7.45 -4.34
C GLN A 57 -4.40 -7.49 -5.87
N ARG A 58 -5.33 -6.71 -6.46
CA ARG A 58 -5.44 -6.59 -7.92
C ARG A 58 -4.18 -5.97 -8.53
N LEU A 59 -3.67 -4.88 -7.94
CA LEU A 59 -2.44 -4.24 -8.41
C LEU A 59 -1.23 -5.18 -8.35
N ILE A 60 -1.12 -6.02 -7.30
CA ILE A 60 -0.07 -7.03 -7.20
C ILE A 60 -0.23 -8.07 -8.31
N GLN A 61 -1.45 -8.54 -8.59
CA GLN A 61 -1.73 -9.49 -9.68
C GLN A 61 -1.44 -8.93 -11.07
N GLU A 62 -1.65 -7.62 -11.28
CA GLU A 62 -1.34 -6.94 -12.54
C GLU A 62 0.17 -6.70 -12.74
N CYS A 63 0.95 -6.73 -11.65
CA CYS A 63 2.41 -6.52 -11.67
C CYS A 63 3.23 -7.81 -11.57
N ALA A 64 2.58 -8.95 -11.32
CA ALA A 64 3.18 -10.28 -11.23
C ALA A 64 3.14 -11.00 -12.59
#